data_AF-A0A376U529-F1
#
_entry.id   AF-A0A376U529-F1
#
_cell.length_a   1.000
_cell.length_b   1.000
_cell.length_c   1.000
_cell.angle_alpha   90.00
_cell.angle_beta   90.00
_cell.angle_gamma   90.00
#
_symmetry.space_group_name_H-M   'P 1'
#
loop_
_entity.id
_entity.type
_entity.pdbx_description
1 polymer ?
#
loop_
_entity_poly.entity_id
_entity_poly.type
_entity_poly.pdbx_seq_one_letter_code
_entity_poly.pdbx_strand_id
1 'polypeptide(L)'
;MMSIPYADNLKASKFAFQSYAALVLARQQKAPLGALREIWEHRADAASGLPLLQLGVALKTMGDATRGEEAIVLALKTPRIVMSGYGWVITVVHCATTR
;
A
#
# COMPACT_ATOMS: atom_id res chain seq x y z
N MET A 1 26.19 1.37 19.38
CA MET A 1 25.77 1.14 17.98
C MET A 1 24.37 1.76 17.83
N MET A 2 24.26 2.96 17.24
CA MET A 2 22.98 3.66 17.12
C MET A 2 22.24 3.11 15.89
N SER A 3 21.40 2.09 16.07
CA SER A 3 20.57 1.53 14.99
C SER A 3 19.50 2.56 14.62
N ILE A 4 19.72 3.28 13.52
CA ILE A 4 18.75 4.24 13.00
C ILE A 4 17.53 3.44 12.50
N PRO A 5 16.33 3.53 13.15
CA PRO A 5 15.12 2.82 12.72
C PRO A 5 14.58 3.31 11.36
N TYR A 6 15.27 4.26 10.73
CA TYR A 6 14.94 4.82 9.43
C TYR A 6 15.25 3.85 8.27
N ALA A 7 16.22 2.95 8.43
CA ALA A 7 16.63 2.04 7.36
C ALA A 7 15.51 1.06 6.96
N ASP A 8 14.74 0.54 7.93
CA ASP A 8 13.55 -0.28 7.67
C ASP A 8 12.44 0.52 6.98
N ASN A 9 12.27 1.79 7.38
CA ASN A 9 11.30 2.68 6.75
C ASN A 9 11.70 3.12 5.33
N LEU A 10 12.97 2.99 4.95
CA LEU A 10 13.44 3.44 3.63
C LEU A 10 12.85 2.57 2.51
N LYS A 11 12.78 1.25 2.70
CA LYS A 11 12.16 0.34 1.71
C LYS A 11 10.67 0.62 1.55
N ALA A 12 9.96 0.77 2.66
CA ALA A 12 8.55 1.12 2.66
C ALA A 12 8.27 2.50 2.03
N SER A 13 9.13 3.49 2.30
CA SER A 13 9.01 4.84 1.73
C SER A 13 9.25 4.83 0.22
N LYS A 14 10.26 4.08 -0.25
CA LYS A 14 10.52 3.88 -1.68
C LYS A 14 9.33 3.20 -2.37
N PHE A 15 8.79 2.13 -1.77
CA PHE A 15 7.62 1.42 -2.29
C PHE A 15 6.40 2.34 -2.40
N ALA A 16 6.17 3.19 -1.39
CA ALA A 16 5.07 4.15 -1.41
C ALA A 16 5.21 5.18 -2.55
N PHE A 17 6.41 5.72 -2.73
CA PHE A 17 6.69 6.67 -3.82
C PHE A 17 6.52 6.02 -5.20
N GLN A 18 7.06 4.81 -5.40
CA GLN A 18 6.93 4.06 -6.65
C GLN A 18 5.48 3.71 -6.97
N SER A 19 4.69 3.31 -5.97
CA SER A 19 3.27 2.98 -6.14
C SER A 19 2.44 4.20 -6.54
N TYR A 20 2.75 5.37 -5.99
CA TYR A 20 2.11 6.61 -6.40
C TYR A 20 2.53 7.04 -7.81
N ALA A 21 3.82 6.97 -8.15
CA ALA A 21 4.31 7.26 -9.49
C ALA A 21 3.67 6.32 -10.53
N ALA A 22 3.56 5.03 -10.21
CA ALA A 22 2.85 4.03 -10.99
C ALA A 22 1.39 4.42 -11.25
N LEU A 23 0.65 4.87 -10.23
CA LEU A 23 -0.72 5.34 -10.39
C LEU A 23 -0.81 6.55 -11.32
N VAL A 24 0.08 7.54 -11.16
CA VAL A 24 0.11 8.75 -12.00
C VAL A 24 0.45 8.41 -13.46
N LEU A 25 1.36 7.45 -13.69
CA LEU A 25 1.72 6.99 -15.04
C LEU A 25 0.64 6.11 -15.68
N ALA A 26 -0.04 5.26 -14.90
CA ALA A 26 -1.13 4.41 -15.38
C ALA A 26 -2.34 5.25 -15.83
N ARG A 27 -2.62 6.34 -15.10
CA ARG A 27 -3.63 7.33 -15.52
C ARG A 27 -3.30 8.00 -16.84
N GLN A 28 -2.02 8.16 -17.14
CA GLN A 28 -1.55 8.71 -18.41
C GLN A 28 -1.43 7.66 -19.52
N GLN A 29 -1.77 6.39 -19.26
CA GLN A 29 -1.60 5.26 -20.18
C GLN A 29 -0.14 5.10 -20.67
N LYS A 30 0.83 5.57 -19.87
CA LYS A 30 2.27 5.54 -20.17
C LYS A 30 3.05 4.65 -19.20
N ALA A 31 2.36 3.91 -18.34
CA ALA A 31 3.03 3.00 -17.42
C ALA A 31 3.46 1.72 -18.15
N PRO A 32 4.75 1.37 -18.17
CA PRO A 32 5.17 0.07 -18.66
C PRO A 32 4.70 -1.03 -17.70
N LEU A 33 3.93 -1.99 -18.21
CA LEU A 33 3.44 -3.15 -17.45
C LEU A 33 4.57 -3.92 -16.75
N GLY A 34 5.76 -3.99 -17.38
CA GLY A 34 6.95 -4.59 -16.78
C GLY A 34 7.36 -3.95 -15.46
N ALA A 35 7.34 -2.61 -15.37
CA ALA A 35 7.72 -1.90 -14.15
C ALA A 35 6.68 -2.07 -13.03
N LEU A 36 5.39 -2.12 -13.38
CA LEU A 36 4.33 -2.40 -12.39
C LEU A 36 4.48 -3.80 -11.78
N ARG A 37 4.85 -4.79 -12.61
CA ARG A 37 5.11 -6.16 -12.14
C ARG A 37 6.36 -6.23 -11.28
N GLU A 38 7.41 -5.48 -11.62
CA GLU A 38 8.61 -5.38 -10.80
C GLU A 38 8.28 -4.79 -9.41
N ILE A 39 7.52 -3.69 -9.35
CA ILE A 39 7.06 -3.12 -8.08
C ILE A 39 6.19 -4.14 -7.31
N TRP A 40 5.34 -4.92 -8.00
CA TRP A 40 4.52 -5.96 -7.37
C TRP A 40 5.33 -7.07 -6.69
N GLU A 41 6.49 -7.46 -7.24
CA GLU A 41 7.36 -8.44 -6.57
C GLU A 41 7.88 -7.92 -5.22
N HIS A 42 8.07 -6.60 -5.10
CA HIS A 42 8.49 -5.92 -3.87
C HIS A 42 7.34 -5.56 -2.92
N ARG A 43 6.11 -6.06 -3.14
CA ARG A 43 4.95 -5.79 -2.27
C ARG A 43 5.14 -6.14 -0.80
N ALA A 44 6.08 -7.05 -0.48
CA ALA A 44 6.42 -7.42 0.90
C ALA A 44 7.05 -6.26 1.69
N ASP A 45 7.67 -5.29 1.00
CA ASP A 45 8.25 -4.09 1.62
C ASP A 45 7.19 -3.01 1.95
N ALA A 46 5.91 -3.24 1.61
CA ALA A 46 4.84 -2.30 1.85
C ALA A 46 4.45 -2.22 3.33
N ALA A 47 4.80 -1.11 3.99
CA ALA A 47 4.39 -0.87 5.38
C ALA A 47 2.93 -0.43 5.56
N SER A 48 2.15 -0.27 4.49
CA SER A 48 0.74 0.13 4.58
C SER A 48 -0.10 -0.36 3.40
N GLY A 49 -1.41 -0.48 3.61
CA GLY A 49 -2.36 -0.89 2.57
C GLY A 49 -2.60 0.14 1.47
N LEU A 50 -2.36 1.44 1.73
CA LEU A 50 -2.59 2.50 0.74
C LEU A 50 -1.74 2.36 -0.54
N PRO A 51 -0.39 2.20 -0.48
CA PRO A 51 0.41 2.02 -1.68
C PRO A 51 0.09 0.72 -2.42
N LEU A 52 -0.30 -0.36 -1.70
CA LEU A 52 -0.79 -1.59 -2.34
C LEU A 52 -2.07 -1.35 -3.15
N LEU A 53 -2.99 -0.51 -2.62
CA LEU A 53 -4.20 -0.13 -3.35
C LEU A 53 -3.88 0.70 -4.59
N GLN A 54 -2.97 1.67 -4.48
CA GLN A 54 -2.54 2.50 -5.61
C GLN A 54 -1.92 1.66 -6.73
N LEU A 55 -1.07 0.70 -6.37
CA LEU A 55 -0.49 -0.26 -7.30
C LEU A 55 -1.56 -1.15 -7.93
N GLY A 56 -2.53 -1.64 -7.16
CA GLY A 56 -3.62 -2.48 -7.66
C GLY A 56 -4.52 -1.76 -8.67
N VAL A 57 -4.85 -0.49 -8.40
CA VAL A 57 -5.58 0.36 -9.34
C VAL A 57 -4.75 0.63 -10.59
N ALA A 58 -3.45 0.87 -10.46
CA ALA A 58 -2.55 1.06 -11.61
C ALA A 58 -2.49 -0.19 -12.50
N LEU A 59 -2.32 -1.39 -11.92
CA LEU A 59 -2.32 -2.67 -12.65
C LEU A 59 -3.65 -2.91 -13.38
N LYS A 60 -4.78 -2.69 -12.70
CA LYS A 60 -6.11 -2.84 -13.31
C LYS A 60 -6.32 -1.86 -14.47
N THR A 61 -5.86 -0.62 -14.32
CA THR A 61 -5.96 0.42 -15.36
C THR A 61 -5.10 0.11 -16.59
N MET A 62 -4.00 -0.64 -16.43
CA MET A 62 -3.14 -1.06 -17.53
C MET A 62 -3.53 -2.41 -18.17
N GLY A 63 -4.55 -3.10 -17.65
CA GLY A 63 -5.07 -4.37 -18.19
C GLY A 63 -4.66 -5.63 -17.43
N ASP A 64 -3.84 -5.54 -16.39
CA ASP A 64 -3.48 -6.67 -15.51
C ASP A 64 -4.52 -6.82 -14.38
N ALA A 65 -5.74 -7.27 -14.73
CA ALA A 65 -6.87 -7.35 -13.80
C ALA A 65 -6.63 -8.31 -12.62
N THR A 66 -6.06 -9.50 -12.86
CA THR A 66 -5.83 -10.53 -11.83
C THR A 66 -4.91 -10.04 -10.71
N ARG A 67 -3.74 -9.50 -11.07
CA ARG A 67 -2.77 -8.94 -10.10
C ARG A 67 -3.31 -7.68 -9.43
N GLY A 68 -4.07 -6.87 -10.18
CA GLY A 68 -4.73 -5.68 -9.62
C GLY A 68 -5.72 -6.02 -8.52
N GLU A 69 -6.53 -7.07 -8.71
CA GLU A 69 -7.50 -7.52 -7.70
C GLU A 69 -6.83 -8.15 -6.48
N GLU A 70 -5.80 -8.98 -6.67
CA GLU A 70 -4.97 -9.50 -5.57
C GLU A 70 -4.36 -8.37 -4.74
N ALA A 71 -3.84 -7.34 -5.40
CA ALA A 71 -3.26 -6.15 -4.75
C ALA A 71 -4.30 -5.40 -3.91
N ILE A 72 -5.52 -5.22 -4.44
CA ILE A 72 -6.61 -4.55 -3.74
C ILE A 72 -7.07 -5.38 -2.53
N VAL A 73 -7.23 -6.69 -2.67
CA VAL A 73 -7.60 -7.57 -1.56
C VAL A 73 -6.52 -7.56 -0.48
N LEU A 74 -5.24 -7.60 -0.86
CA LEU A 74 -4.13 -7.50 0.07
C LEU A 74 -4.10 -6.14 0.78
N ALA A 75 -4.32 -5.05 0.03
CA ALA A 75 -4.40 -3.69 0.57
C ALA A 75 -5.49 -3.53 1.62
N LEU A 76 -6.66 -4.13 1.41
CA LEU A 76 -7.78 -4.10 2.35
C LEU A 76 -7.51 -4.96 3.59
N LYS A 77 -6.76 -6.06 3.44
CA LYS A 77 -6.34 -6.91 4.57
C LYS A 77 -5.26 -6.26 5.42
N THR A 78 -4.40 -5.42 4.84
CA THR A 78 -3.34 -4.70 5.55
C THR A 78 -3.93 -3.46 6.22
N PRO A 79 -4.16 -3.46 7.55
CA PRO A 79 -4.70 -2.29 8.22
C PRO A 79 -3.75 -1.10 8.03
N ARG A 80 -4.30 0.09 7.80
CA ARG A 80 -3.50 1.31 7.92
C ARG A 80 -2.93 1.34 9.34
N ILE A 81 -1.62 1.44 9.45
CA ILE A 81 -0.98 2.01 10.64
C ILE A 81 -1.36 3.50 10.60
N VAL A 82 -2.60 3.82 10.94
CA VAL A 82 -2.93 5.16 11.40
C VAL A 82 -2.05 5.35 12.62
N MET A 83 -1.10 6.29 12.51
CA MET A 83 -0.26 6.71 13.62
C MET A 83 -1.19 6.97 14.80
N SER A 84 -1.19 6.01 15.72
CA SER A 84 -2.27 5.80 16.66
C SER A 84 -2.04 6.66 17.89
N GLY A 85 -2.05 7.98 17.69
CA GLY A 85 -2.34 8.94 18.76
C GLY A 85 -3.83 8.90 19.16
N TYR A 86 -4.67 8.18 18.40
CA TYR A 86 -6.12 8.09 18.60
C TYR A 86 -6.67 6.65 18.60
N GLY A 87 -5.80 5.63 18.73
CA GLY A 87 -6.21 4.22 18.77
C GLY A 87 -7.12 3.85 19.94
N TRP A 88 -7.12 4.67 20.99
CA TRP A 88 -8.01 4.48 22.14
C TRP A 88 -9.48 4.76 21.80
N VAL A 89 -9.77 5.66 20.86
CA VAL A 89 -11.15 6.05 20.53
C VAL A 89 -11.90 4.95 19.79
N ILE A 90 -11.26 4.29 18.83
CA ILE A 90 -11.91 3.22 18.04
C ILE A 90 -12.16 1.95 18.86
N THR A 91 -11.27 1.61 19.80
CA THR A 91 -11.49 0.46 20.70
C THR A 91 -12.60 0.73 21.72
N VAL A 92 -12.72 1.96 22.24
CA VAL A 92 -13.80 2.32 23.18
C VAL A 92 -15.16 2.35 22.48
N VAL A 93 -15.25 2.90 21.27
CA VAL A 93 -16.52 2.96 20.51
C VAL A 93 -17.02 1.56 20.14
N HIS A 94 -16.11 0.63 19.82
CA HIS A 94 -16.49 -0.75 19.53
C HIS A 94 -16.87 -1.56 20.79
N CYS A 95 -16.36 -1.18 21.97
CA CYS A 95 -16.73 -1.80 23.25
C CYS A 95 -18.09 -1.33 23.79
N ALA A 96 -18.53 -0.11 23.44
CA ALA A 96 -19.81 0.45 23.89
C ALA A 96 -21.05 -0.02 23.11
N THR A 97 -20.89 -0.68 21.96
CA THR A 97 -22.02 -1.21 21.15
C THR A 97 -22.36 -2.67 21.48
N THR A 98 -21.57 -3.32 22.33
CA THR A 98 -21.80 -4.71 22.78
C THR A 98 -21.96 -4.78 24.30
N ARG A 99 -22.79 -3.89 24.88
CA ARG A 99 -23.41 -4.11 26.18
C ARG A 99 -24.78 -3.45 26.24
#